data_AF-A0A956FRZ1-F1
#
_entry.id   AF-A0A956FRZ1-F1
#
_cell.length_a   1.000
_cell.length_b   1.000
_cell.length_c   1.000
_cell.angle_alpha   90.00
_cell.angle_beta   90.00
_cell.angle_gamma   90.00
#
_symmetry.space_group_name_H-M   'P 1'
#
loop_
_entity.id
_entity.type
_entity.pdbx_description
1 polymer ?
#
loop_
_entity_poly.entity_id
_entity_poly.type
_entity_poly.pdbx_seq_one_letter_code
_entity_poly.pdbx_strand_id
1 'polypeptide(L)'
;MARSRQPLPKLSVTADSIFDAYQERRGRRRERVRQVALGLAVFLSVGYLGVAVDRAVERSGEASLDLASYTAAAEQITREVAVTEELAPLAALAPRLDQGAAVELLEPYARAPEILGPRSLRLGQGTYRVTYADGAGHRGLSVQTPAGELELRAGVMTVGVAGDRVDVVVERGSAAWVRADERVPIAEVPAAPEVGDEELAEDEGPSAAELAELAEKSLSRGRRPAAIRHLRRLVSTYPRSTEAGRGLLDLG
;
A
#
# COMPACT_ATOMS: atom_id res chain seq x y z
N MET A 1 -51.79 -38.21 -23.15
CA MET A 1 -50.36 -37.87 -22.90
C MET A 1 -50.23 -37.19 -21.55
N ALA A 2 -49.78 -37.89 -20.51
CA ALA A 2 -49.62 -37.36 -19.16
C ALA A 2 -48.12 -37.17 -18.86
N ARG A 3 -47.70 -35.93 -18.58
CA ARG A 3 -46.33 -35.60 -18.16
C ARG A 3 -46.17 -35.89 -16.66
N SER A 4 -45.36 -36.89 -16.33
CA SER A 4 -44.96 -37.23 -14.97
C SER A 4 -44.12 -36.10 -14.36
N ARG A 5 -44.64 -35.46 -13.30
CA ARG A 5 -43.91 -34.50 -12.48
C ARG A 5 -42.89 -35.27 -11.61
N GLN A 6 -41.60 -35.12 -11.89
CA GLN A 6 -40.57 -35.62 -10.98
C GLN A 6 -40.58 -34.80 -9.67
N PRO A 7 -40.49 -35.45 -8.50
CA PRO A 7 -40.42 -34.75 -7.23
C PRO A 7 -39.04 -34.11 -7.04
N LEU A 8 -39.03 -32.85 -6.59
CA LEU A 8 -37.81 -32.11 -6.26
C LEU A 8 -37.06 -32.75 -5.09
N PRO A 9 -35.71 -32.82 -5.12
CA PRO A 9 -34.92 -33.39 -4.05
C PRO A 9 -35.04 -32.53 -2.78
N LYS A 10 -35.33 -33.19 -1.66
CA LYS A 10 -35.37 -32.55 -0.35
C LYS A 10 -33.92 -32.32 0.13
N LEU A 11 -33.47 -31.08 0.07
CA LEU A 11 -32.25 -30.63 0.74
C LEU A 11 -32.52 -30.57 2.25
N SER A 12 -32.14 -31.61 2.98
CA SER A 12 -32.11 -31.58 4.44
C SER A 12 -30.81 -30.90 4.88
N VAL A 13 -30.84 -29.58 5.04
CA VAL A 13 -29.78 -28.85 5.72
C VAL A 13 -29.95 -29.10 7.22
N THR A 14 -29.11 -29.96 7.78
CA THR A 14 -29.08 -30.23 9.22
C THR A 14 -28.37 -29.11 9.97
N ALA A 15 -28.85 -28.76 11.16
CA ALA A 15 -28.27 -27.72 12.01
C ALA A 15 -26.76 -27.94 12.26
N ASP A 16 -26.33 -29.21 12.33
CA ASP A 16 -24.93 -29.59 12.52
C ASP A 16 -24.05 -29.17 11.32
N SER A 17 -24.55 -29.25 10.08
CA SER A 17 -23.81 -28.81 8.89
C SER A 17 -23.59 -27.29 8.84
N ILE A 18 -24.52 -26.52 9.41
CA ILE A 18 -24.39 -25.06 9.55
C ILE A 18 -23.38 -24.73 10.65
N PHE A 19 -23.38 -25.51 11.74
CA PHE A 19 -22.48 -25.32 12.87
C PHE A 19 -21.03 -25.70 12.53
N ASP A 20 -20.82 -26.77 11.76
CA ASP A 20 -19.51 -27.18 11.26
C ASP A 20 -18.94 -26.16 10.27
N ALA A 21 -19.76 -25.66 9.34
CA ALA A 21 -19.35 -24.59 8.42
C ALA A 21 -19.02 -23.27 9.17
N TYR A 22 -19.68 -23.01 10.30
CA TYR A 22 -19.39 -21.85 11.15
C TYR A 22 -18.10 -22.02 11.97
N GLN A 23 -17.85 -23.21 12.51
CA GLN A 23 -16.63 -23.57 13.25
C GLN A 23 -15.40 -23.51 12.33
N GLU A 24 -15.50 -24.02 11.10
CA GLU A 24 -14.43 -23.99 10.11
C GLU A 24 -14.04 -22.54 9.73
N ARG A 25 -15.04 -21.64 9.67
CA ARG A 25 -14.82 -20.21 9.43
C ARG A 25 -14.14 -19.49 10.60
N ARG A 26 -14.31 -19.99 11.83
CA ARG A 26 -13.74 -19.40 13.04
C ARG A 26 -12.29 -19.84 13.31
N GLY A 27 -11.92 -21.06 12.89
CA GLY A 27 -10.55 -21.58 12.96
C GLY A 27 -9.55 -20.74 12.15
N ARG A 28 -9.89 -20.42 10.89
CA ARG A 28 -9.04 -19.65 9.97
C ARG A 28 -8.74 -18.21 10.42
N ARG A 29 -9.51 -17.65 11.37
CA ARG A 29 -9.28 -16.29 11.91
C ARG A 29 -8.18 -16.24 12.96
N ARG A 30 -7.96 -17.30 13.75
CA ARG A 30 -6.91 -17.31 14.80
C ARG A 30 -5.50 -17.43 14.23
N GLU A 31 -5.35 -18.05 13.07
CA GLU A 31 -4.06 -18.18 12.38
C GLU A 31 -3.60 -16.86 11.74
N ARG A 32 -4.52 -16.07 11.18
CA ARG A 32 -4.23 -14.72 10.64
C ARG A 32 -3.75 -13.75 11.73
N VAL A 33 -4.29 -13.84 12.95
CA VAL A 33 -3.88 -12.94 14.05
C VAL A 33 -2.46 -13.28 14.55
N ARG A 34 -2.04 -14.55 14.53
CA ARG A 34 -0.67 -14.94 14.88
C ARG A 34 0.36 -14.54 13.81
N GLN A 35 -0.01 -14.54 12.53
CA GLN A 35 0.90 -14.13 11.45
C GLN A 35 1.09 -12.61 11.37
N VAL A 36 0.06 -11.81 11.68
CA VAL A 36 0.19 -10.34 11.77
C VAL A 36 1.07 -9.90 12.95
N ALA A 37 1.05 -10.63 14.07
CA ALA A 37 1.88 -10.31 15.24
C ALA A 37 3.38 -10.58 15.02
N LEU A 38 3.75 -11.56 14.18
CA LEU A 38 5.15 -11.85 13.84
C LEU A 38 5.73 -10.83 12.83
N GLY A 39 4.93 -10.32 11.90
CA GLY A 39 5.36 -9.27 10.96
C GLY A 39 5.66 -7.92 11.62
N LEU A 40 4.88 -7.54 12.65
CA LEU A 40 5.07 -6.27 13.36
C LEU A 40 6.35 -6.23 14.21
N ALA A 41 6.84 -7.40 14.68
CA ALA A 41 8.06 -7.48 15.49
C ALA A 41 9.35 -7.31 14.66
N VAL A 42 9.34 -7.67 13.37
CA VAL A 42 10.47 -7.47 12.45
C VAL A 42 10.55 -6.01 11.96
N PHE A 43 9.40 -5.34 11.83
CA PHE A 43 9.35 -3.94 11.43
C PHE A 43 9.95 -2.98 12.48
N LEU A 44 9.86 -3.34 13.77
CA LEU A 44 10.40 -2.52 14.88
C LEU A 44 11.91 -2.68 15.10
N SER A 45 12.53 -3.79 14.67
CA SER A 45 13.98 -4.01 14.85
C SER A 45 14.84 -3.38 13.75
N VAL A 46 14.32 -3.20 12.54
CA VAL A 46 15.07 -2.57 11.42
C VAL A 46 15.00 -1.02 11.50
N GLY A 47 13.89 -0.46 11.98
CA GLY A 47 13.75 1.00 12.15
C GLY A 47 14.70 1.61 13.20
N TYR A 48 15.20 0.83 14.15
CA TYR A 48 16.10 1.33 15.20
C TYR A 48 17.58 1.39 14.76
N LEU A 49 17.98 0.63 13.74
CA LEU A 49 19.38 0.62 13.29
C LEU A 49 19.72 1.80 12.36
N GLY A 50 18.75 2.30 11.58
CA GLY A 50 18.96 3.44 10.68
C GLY A 50 19.19 4.78 11.39
N VAL A 51 18.54 5.00 12.54
CA VAL A 51 18.65 6.27 13.30
C VAL A 51 19.94 6.33 14.14
N ALA A 52 20.60 5.19 14.39
CA ALA A 52 21.87 5.15 15.14
C ALA A 52 23.09 5.46 14.25
N VAL A 53 23.06 5.10 12.96
CA VAL A 53 24.17 5.32 12.03
C VAL A 53 24.29 6.79 11.65
N ASP A 54 23.15 7.47 11.43
CA ASP A 54 23.14 8.88 11.04
C ASP A 54 23.69 9.81 12.15
N ARG A 55 23.47 9.47 13.42
CA ARG A 55 24.04 10.21 14.57
C ARG A 55 25.50 9.87 14.88
N ALA A 56 26.05 8.77 14.35
CA ALA A 56 27.45 8.43 14.56
C ALA A 56 28.37 9.21 13.61
N VAL A 57 27.91 9.46 12.38
CA VAL A 57 28.69 10.19 11.36
C VAL A 57 28.81 11.69 11.69
N GLU A 58 27.83 12.28 12.37
CA GLU A 58 27.88 13.69 12.79
C GLU A 58 28.78 13.94 14.01
N ARG A 59 29.20 12.90 14.75
CA ARG A 59 30.04 13.05 15.96
C ARG A 59 31.51 12.70 15.78
N SER A 60 31.90 12.00 14.72
CA SER A 60 33.31 11.70 14.47
C SER A 60 33.95 12.76 13.57
N GLY A 61 34.15 13.96 14.13
CA GLY A 61 35.33 14.74 13.77
C GLY A 61 36.58 13.97 14.24
N GLU A 62 37.65 14.06 13.45
CA GLU A 62 38.97 13.45 13.71
C GLU A 62 39.12 11.96 13.36
N ALA A 63 39.16 11.67 12.07
CA ALA A 63 40.04 10.62 11.55
C ALA A 63 40.63 11.10 10.22
N SER A 64 41.74 11.83 10.30
CA SER A 64 42.62 12.10 9.18
C SER A 64 43.25 10.78 8.71
N LEU A 65 42.58 10.11 7.77
CA LEU A 65 43.16 9.02 7.00
C LEU A 65 43.49 9.56 5.60
N ASP A 66 44.76 9.32 5.26
CA ASP A 66 45.53 9.81 4.12
C ASP A 66 44.77 9.72 2.78
N LEU A 67 44.25 10.88 2.33
CA LEU A 67 43.46 11.04 1.10
C LEU A 67 44.36 11.21 -0.14
N ALA A 68 45.68 11.35 0.03
CA ALA A 68 46.62 11.62 -1.06
C ALA A 68 47.02 10.35 -1.84
N SER A 69 46.83 9.16 -1.26
CA SER A 69 47.23 7.89 -1.87
C SER A 69 46.10 7.20 -2.66
N TYR A 70 44.85 7.70 -2.60
CA TYR A 70 43.73 7.19 -3.41
C TYR A 70 43.45 8.01 -4.69
N THR A 71 43.92 9.24 -4.80
CA THR A 71 43.68 10.09 -5.98
C THR A 71 44.55 9.73 -7.18
N ALA A 72 45.69 9.08 -6.99
CA ALA A 72 46.56 8.64 -8.11
C ALA A 72 46.02 7.41 -8.88
N ALA A 73 45.19 6.57 -8.25
CA ALA A 73 44.56 5.42 -8.90
C ALA A 73 43.25 5.77 -9.64
N ALA A 74 42.63 6.90 -9.31
CA ALA A 74 41.41 7.36 -9.94
C ALA A 74 41.65 8.09 -11.27
N GLU A 75 42.80 8.71 -11.49
CA GLU A 75 43.11 9.40 -12.76
C GLU A 75 43.55 8.47 -13.90
N GLN A 76 43.99 7.25 -13.59
CA GLN A 76 44.48 6.31 -14.62
C GLN A 76 43.35 5.45 -15.22
N ILE A 77 42.19 5.35 -14.57
CA ILE A 77 41.01 4.64 -15.09
C ILE A 77 40.17 5.56 -16.01
N THR A 78 40.28 6.88 -15.86
CA THR A 78 39.53 7.85 -16.66
C THR A 78 40.09 8.08 -18.06
N ARG A 79 41.26 7.50 -18.41
CA ARG A 79 41.89 7.69 -19.73
C ARG A 79 41.72 6.53 -20.71
N GLU A 80 41.17 5.39 -20.26
CA GLU A 80 40.80 4.27 -21.15
C GLU A 80 39.29 4.17 -21.45
N VAL A 81 38.47 5.10 -20.93
CA VAL A 81 37.05 5.25 -21.33
C VAL A 81 36.89 6.42 -22.30
N ALA A 82 37.85 6.60 -23.21
CA ALA A 82 37.79 7.55 -24.32
C ALA A 82 37.45 6.85 -25.66
N VAL A 83 36.92 5.62 -25.61
CA VAL A 83 36.50 4.86 -26.80
C VAL A 83 35.15 4.19 -26.55
N THR A 84 34.11 4.96 -26.19
CA THR A 84 32.71 4.54 -26.41
C THR A 84 31.72 5.72 -26.40
N GLU A 85 32.11 6.90 -26.90
CA GLU A 85 31.15 8.01 -27.14
C GLU A 85 30.40 7.86 -28.49
N GLU A 86 30.10 6.61 -28.89
CA GLU A 86 29.32 6.32 -30.11
C GLU A 86 28.23 5.26 -29.88
N LEU A 87 27.64 5.25 -28.68
CA LEU A 87 26.41 4.48 -28.37
C LEU A 87 25.32 5.32 -27.69
N ALA A 88 25.46 6.65 -27.73
CA ALA A 88 24.57 7.59 -27.05
C ALA A 88 23.13 7.73 -27.61
N PRO A 89 22.69 7.16 -28.77
CA PRO A 89 21.26 7.19 -29.09
C PRO A 89 20.49 5.92 -28.72
N LEU A 90 21.12 4.87 -28.18
CA LEU A 90 20.41 3.60 -27.89
C LEU A 90 19.86 3.49 -26.46
N ALA A 91 20.44 4.19 -25.47
CA ALA A 91 19.91 4.22 -24.10
C ALA A 91 18.62 5.06 -23.96
N ALA A 92 18.32 5.91 -24.95
CA ALA A 92 17.09 6.69 -25.01
C ALA A 92 15.85 5.88 -25.44
N LEU A 93 16.03 4.63 -25.88
CA LEU A 93 14.96 3.76 -26.39
C LEU A 93 14.49 2.70 -25.39
N ALA A 94 15.03 2.68 -24.17
CA ALA A 94 14.52 1.76 -23.14
C ALA A 94 13.06 2.11 -22.81
N PRO A 95 12.12 1.14 -22.87
CA PRO A 95 10.74 1.40 -22.51
C PRO A 95 10.67 1.87 -21.06
N ARG A 96 10.04 3.02 -20.85
CA ARG A 96 9.80 3.61 -19.53
C ARG A 96 8.31 3.58 -19.25
N LEU A 97 7.96 3.36 -17.99
CA LEU A 97 6.58 3.52 -17.52
C LEU A 97 6.15 4.99 -17.62
N ASP A 98 4.87 5.21 -17.86
CA ASP A 98 4.24 6.53 -17.80
C ASP A 98 4.50 7.19 -16.44
N GLN A 99 4.53 8.52 -16.38
CA GLN A 99 4.84 9.28 -15.15
C GLN A 99 3.90 8.98 -13.96
N GLY A 100 2.73 8.39 -14.22
CA GLY A 100 1.79 7.95 -13.18
C GLY A 100 1.99 6.49 -12.71
N ALA A 101 2.86 5.71 -13.36
CA ALA A 101 3.09 4.30 -13.05
C ALA A 101 4.46 4.12 -12.37
N ALA A 102 4.46 3.45 -11.23
CA ALA A 102 5.66 3.08 -10.49
C ALA A 102 5.59 1.63 -10.03
N VAL A 103 6.75 0.96 -10.01
CA VAL A 103 6.91 -0.38 -9.47
C VAL A 103 8.08 -0.38 -8.49
N GLU A 104 7.81 -0.81 -7.27
CA GLU A 104 8.77 -0.93 -6.18
C GLU A 104 8.98 -2.41 -5.86
N LEU A 105 10.24 -2.79 -5.69
CA LEU A 105 10.64 -4.13 -5.30
C LEU A 105 10.65 -4.22 -3.77
N LEU A 106 9.77 -5.04 -3.19
CA LEU A 106 9.66 -5.15 -1.72
C LEU A 106 10.63 -6.18 -1.13
N GLU A 107 11.20 -7.04 -1.97
CA GLU A 107 12.13 -8.08 -1.55
C GLU A 107 13.51 -7.89 -2.18
N PRO A 108 14.60 -8.09 -1.41
CA PRO A 108 15.96 -7.87 -1.91
C PRO A 108 16.41 -8.90 -2.96
N TYR A 109 15.76 -10.06 -3.05
CA TYR A 109 16.09 -11.14 -3.99
C TYR A 109 15.06 -11.31 -5.11
N ALA A 110 14.07 -10.43 -5.17
CA ALA A 110 13.09 -10.47 -6.24
C ALA A 110 13.74 -10.07 -7.57
N ARG A 111 13.25 -10.66 -8.67
CA ARG A 111 13.75 -10.31 -10.00
C ARG A 111 13.27 -8.92 -10.38
N ALA A 112 14.14 -8.10 -10.98
CA ALA A 112 13.72 -6.78 -11.46
C ALA A 112 12.52 -6.91 -12.43
N PRO A 113 11.50 -6.04 -12.32
CA PRO A 113 10.36 -6.04 -13.23
C PRO A 113 10.83 -5.62 -14.62
N GLU A 114 10.22 -6.19 -15.65
CA GLU A 114 10.53 -5.86 -17.04
C GLU A 114 9.46 -4.92 -17.60
N ILE A 115 9.87 -3.76 -18.09
CA ILE A 115 8.95 -2.78 -18.67
C ILE A 115 8.76 -3.15 -20.14
N LEU A 116 7.54 -3.54 -20.50
CA LEU A 116 7.19 -3.91 -21.88
C LEU A 116 6.74 -2.69 -22.69
N GLY A 117 6.27 -1.65 -22.01
CA GLY A 117 5.86 -0.40 -22.62
C GLY A 117 5.39 0.62 -21.58
N PRO A 118 4.82 1.76 -22.01
CA PRO A 118 4.47 2.87 -21.11
C PRO A 118 3.41 2.50 -20.05
N ARG A 119 2.54 1.53 -20.36
CA ARG A 119 1.50 1.02 -19.46
C ARG A 119 1.47 -0.50 -19.41
N SER A 120 2.60 -1.15 -19.66
CA SER A 120 2.69 -2.60 -19.58
C SER A 120 4.01 -3.02 -18.96
N LEU A 121 3.94 -3.88 -17.96
CA LEU A 121 5.10 -4.46 -17.30
C LEU A 121 4.90 -5.94 -17.05
N ARG A 122 6.00 -6.68 -16.92
CA ARG A 122 6.03 -8.09 -16.59
C ARG A 122 6.73 -8.31 -15.26
N LEU A 123 6.08 -9.03 -14.36
CA LEU A 123 6.60 -9.38 -13.04
C LEU A 123 7.16 -10.80 -13.05
N GLY A 124 8.38 -10.94 -12.54
CA GLY A 124 9.02 -12.22 -12.28
C GLY A 124 8.66 -12.75 -10.89
N GLN A 125 9.44 -13.70 -10.39
CA GLN A 125 9.30 -14.15 -9.00
C GLN A 125 9.71 -13.06 -8.01
N GLY A 126 8.92 -12.94 -6.95
CA GLY A 126 9.14 -12.00 -5.85
C GLY A 126 7.88 -11.22 -5.48
N THR A 127 8.06 -10.26 -4.56
CA THR A 127 6.98 -9.37 -4.11
C THR A 127 7.21 -7.94 -4.60
N TYR A 128 6.18 -7.38 -5.22
CA TYR A 128 6.20 -6.07 -5.86
C TYR A 128 5.06 -5.21 -5.36
N ARG A 129 5.33 -3.91 -5.19
CA ARG A 129 4.30 -2.90 -5.02
C ARG A 129 4.15 -2.12 -6.32
N VAL A 130 2.94 -2.10 -6.86
CA VAL A 130 2.62 -1.41 -8.12
C VAL A 130 1.67 -0.27 -7.79
N THR A 131 2.07 0.94 -8.21
CA THR A 131 1.31 2.16 -8.05
C THR A 131 0.97 2.70 -9.43
N TYR A 132 -0.29 3.06 -9.63
CA TYR A 132 -0.75 3.71 -10.85
C TYR A 132 -1.70 4.86 -10.50
N ALA A 133 -1.26 6.09 -10.71
CA ALA A 133 -2.12 7.26 -10.66
C ALA A 133 -3.00 7.27 -11.91
N ASP A 134 -4.30 7.50 -11.74
CA ASP A 134 -5.27 7.51 -12.84
C ASP A 134 -4.79 8.48 -13.92
N GLY A 135 -4.52 7.95 -15.12
CA GLY A 135 -4.23 8.78 -16.27
C GLY A 135 -5.55 9.19 -16.91
N ALA A 136 -5.60 10.35 -17.57
CA ALA A 136 -6.80 10.88 -18.26
C ALA A 136 -7.38 10.00 -19.41
N GLY A 137 -7.07 8.70 -19.48
CA GLY A 137 -7.60 7.76 -20.46
C GLY A 137 -8.05 6.45 -19.81
N HIS A 138 -9.13 5.86 -20.35
CA HIS A 138 -9.82 4.68 -19.83
C HIS A 138 -9.03 3.35 -19.81
N ARG A 139 -7.72 3.35 -20.06
CA ARG A 139 -6.87 2.15 -20.11
C ARG A 139 -5.93 2.13 -18.91
N GLY A 140 -6.11 1.14 -18.04
CA GLY A 140 -5.27 0.90 -16.86
C GLY A 140 -3.87 0.39 -17.22
N LEU A 141 -3.05 0.23 -16.18
CA LEU A 141 -1.74 -0.40 -16.24
C LEU A 141 -1.87 -1.92 -16.35
N SER A 142 -1.32 -2.50 -17.43
CA SER A 142 -1.25 -3.94 -17.66
C SER A 142 -0.02 -4.53 -16.96
N VAL A 143 -0.23 -5.58 -16.17
CA VAL A 143 0.77 -6.28 -15.39
C VAL A 143 0.73 -7.77 -15.73
N GLN A 144 1.71 -8.23 -16.50
CA GLN A 144 1.83 -9.62 -16.89
C GLN A 144 2.51 -10.43 -15.78
N THR A 145 1.90 -11.56 -15.42
CA THR A 145 2.40 -12.52 -14.44
C THR A 145 2.36 -13.94 -15.01
N PRO A 146 3.03 -14.93 -14.39
CA PRO A 146 2.91 -16.32 -14.81
C PRO A 146 1.48 -16.88 -14.80
N ALA A 147 0.60 -16.34 -13.93
CA ALA A 147 -0.80 -16.77 -13.82
C ALA A 147 -1.75 -16.05 -14.81
N GLY A 148 -1.26 -15.04 -15.54
CA GLY A 148 -2.04 -14.26 -16.49
C GLY A 148 -1.82 -12.76 -16.37
N GLU A 149 -2.70 -12.00 -17.00
CA GLU A 149 -2.64 -10.54 -17.05
C GLU A 149 -3.54 -9.91 -15.98
N LEU A 150 -2.97 -8.93 -15.27
CA LEU A 150 -3.64 -8.07 -14.31
C LEU A 150 -3.77 -6.66 -14.90
N GLU A 151 -4.90 -6.02 -14.69
CA GLU A 151 -5.11 -4.62 -15.04
C GLU A 151 -5.37 -3.82 -13.77
N LEU A 152 -4.52 -2.83 -13.49
CA LEU A 152 -4.69 -1.84 -12.43
C LEU A 152 -5.19 -0.53 -13.06
N ARG A 153 -6.43 -0.13 -12.76
CA ARG A 153 -7.01 1.09 -13.35
C ARG A 153 -6.49 2.35 -12.68
N ALA A 154 -6.47 2.34 -11.35
CA ALA A 154 -5.93 3.39 -10.52
C ALA A 154 -5.67 2.83 -9.13
N GLY A 155 -4.68 3.37 -8.43
CA GLY A 155 -4.38 3.08 -7.03
C GLY A 155 -3.11 2.25 -6.84
N VAL A 156 -3.13 1.39 -5.81
CA VAL A 156 -1.97 0.68 -5.31
C VAL A 156 -2.32 -0.78 -5.08
N MET A 157 -1.50 -1.68 -5.60
CA MET A 157 -1.60 -3.11 -5.32
C MET A 157 -0.25 -3.73 -4.99
N THR A 158 -0.27 -4.74 -4.12
CA THR A 158 0.87 -5.64 -3.91
C THR A 158 0.64 -6.91 -4.71
N VAL A 159 1.65 -7.36 -5.45
CA VAL A 159 1.65 -8.62 -6.20
C VAL A 159 2.80 -9.48 -5.69
N GLY A 160 2.47 -10.66 -5.17
CA GLY A 160 3.43 -11.70 -4.83
C GLY A 160 3.39 -12.82 -5.87
N VAL A 161 4.54 -13.14 -6.46
CA VAL A 161 4.68 -14.20 -7.47
C VAL A 161 5.62 -15.29 -6.94
N ALA A 162 5.06 -16.48 -6.72
CA ALA A 162 5.78 -17.65 -6.21
C ALA A 162 5.52 -18.86 -7.12
N GLY A 163 6.38 -19.07 -8.13
CA GLY A 163 6.19 -20.12 -9.12
C GLY A 163 5.01 -19.82 -10.05
N ASP A 164 4.00 -20.70 -10.05
CA ASP A 164 2.73 -20.55 -10.77
C ASP A 164 1.65 -19.85 -9.95
N ARG A 165 1.91 -19.64 -8.65
CA ARG A 165 1.00 -18.95 -7.75
C ARG A 165 1.24 -17.45 -7.77
N VAL A 166 0.15 -16.70 -7.90
CA VAL A 166 0.13 -15.24 -7.81
C VAL A 166 -0.89 -14.82 -6.77
N ASP A 167 -0.43 -14.14 -5.73
CA ASP A 167 -1.27 -13.53 -4.70
C ASP A 167 -1.32 -12.01 -4.95
N VAL A 168 -2.53 -11.45 -4.99
CA VAL A 168 -2.76 -10.02 -5.27
C VAL A 168 -3.54 -9.40 -4.14
N VAL A 169 -3.05 -8.28 -3.62
CA VAL A 169 -3.73 -7.47 -2.60
C VAL A 169 -3.89 -6.06 -3.13
N VAL A 170 -5.12 -5.61 -3.30
CA VAL A 170 -5.43 -4.23 -3.67
C VAL A 170 -5.49 -3.40 -2.39
N GLU A 171 -4.56 -2.47 -2.21
CA GLU A 171 -4.53 -1.56 -1.07
C GLU A 171 -5.46 -0.36 -1.31
N ARG A 172 -5.50 0.14 -2.55
CA ARG A 172 -6.30 1.28 -2.97
C ARG A 172 -6.70 1.13 -4.43
N GLY A 173 -7.94 1.52 -4.75
CA GLY A 173 -8.44 1.60 -6.12
C GLY A 173 -8.99 0.29 -6.65
N SER A 174 -8.83 0.03 -7.95
CA SER A 174 -9.47 -1.12 -8.61
C SER A 174 -8.49 -1.89 -9.50
N ALA A 175 -8.52 -3.22 -9.33
CA ALA A 175 -7.75 -4.14 -10.16
C ALA A 175 -8.61 -5.34 -10.59
N ALA A 176 -8.32 -5.86 -11.78
CA ALA A 176 -9.01 -7.01 -12.35
C ALA A 176 -8.02 -7.97 -13.03
N TRP A 177 -8.36 -9.26 -13.05
CA TRP A 177 -7.74 -10.22 -13.97
C TRP A 177 -8.33 -10.03 -15.37
N VAL A 178 -7.48 -10.05 -16.38
CA VAL A 178 -7.89 -10.03 -17.79
C VAL A 178 -7.74 -11.45 -18.34
N ARG A 179 -8.84 -12.06 -18.78
CA ARG A 179 -8.87 -13.40 -19.38
C ARG A 179 -9.70 -13.40 -20.66
N ALA A 180 -9.07 -13.62 -21.82
CA ALA A 180 -9.75 -13.82 -23.10
C ALA A 180 -10.93 -12.84 -23.31
N ASP A 181 -10.67 -11.55 -23.09
CA ASP A 181 -11.60 -10.41 -23.17
C ASP A 181 -12.60 -10.22 -22.01
N GLU A 182 -12.62 -11.12 -21.02
CA GLU A 182 -13.37 -10.94 -19.77
C GLU A 182 -12.49 -10.32 -18.67
N ARG A 183 -13.06 -9.36 -17.94
CA ARG A 183 -12.42 -8.73 -16.77
C ARG A 183 -13.05 -9.26 -15.49
N VAL A 184 -12.27 -10.00 -14.71
CA VAL A 184 -12.72 -10.56 -13.44
C VAL A 184 -12.19 -9.68 -12.30
N PRO A 185 -13.04 -8.94 -11.58
CA PRO A 185 -12.60 -8.03 -10.52
C PRO A 185 -11.96 -8.81 -9.36
N ILE A 186 -10.84 -8.31 -8.85
CA ILE A 186 -10.13 -8.90 -7.70
C ILE A 186 -10.67 -8.31 -6.40
N ALA A 187 -10.68 -6.99 -6.33
CA ALA A 187 -11.24 -6.20 -5.25
C ALA A 187 -11.39 -4.75 -5.72
N GLU A 188 -12.49 -4.13 -5.31
CA GLU A 188 -12.68 -2.68 -5.41
C GLU A 188 -12.57 -2.14 -3.99
N VAL A 189 -11.45 -1.46 -3.72
CA VAL A 189 -11.26 -0.73 -2.47
C VAL A 189 -11.44 0.72 -2.83
N PRO A 190 -12.53 1.39 -2.38
CA PRO A 190 -12.73 2.79 -2.70
C PRO A 190 -11.45 3.54 -2.34
N ALA A 191 -10.92 4.29 -3.31
CA ALA A 191 -9.80 5.16 -3.04
C ALA A 191 -10.20 6.03 -1.85
N ALA A 192 -9.37 6.04 -0.80
CA ALA A 192 -9.52 7.08 0.22
C ALA A 192 -9.57 8.40 -0.54
N PRO A 193 -10.60 9.25 -0.32
CA PRO A 193 -10.85 10.40 -1.18
C PRO A 193 -9.55 11.17 -1.32
N GLU A 194 -9.05 11.22 -2.56
CA GLU A 194 -7.95 12.11 -2.88
C GLU A 194 -8.46 13.51 -2.55
N VAL A 195 -7.73 14.22 -1.70
CA VAL A 195 -8.01 15.63 -1.40
C VAL A 195 -7.62 16.39 -2.66
N GLY A 196 -8.48 16.29 -3.68
CA GLY A 196 -8.45 17.16 -4.84
C GLY A 196 -8.96 18.52 -4.41
N ASP A 197 -8.29 19.57 -4.88
CA ASP A 197 -8.72 20.96 -4.82
C ASP A 197 -9.97 21.18 -5.72
N GLU A 198 -11.00 20.36 -5.52
CA GLU A 198 -12.35 20.61 -6.02
C GLU A 198 -13.11 21.30 -4.89
N GLU A 199 -13.61 22.48 -5.23
CA GLU A 199 -14.54 23.33 -4.49
C GLU A 199 -15.57 22.48 -3.73
N LEU A 200 -15.25 22.16 -2.47
CA LEU A 200 -16.04 21.34 -1.58
C LEU A 200 -17.39 22.03 -1.38
N ALA A 201 -18.46 21.40 -1.85
CA ALA A 201 -19.70 21.44 -1.10
C ALA A 201 -19.34 20.91 0.29
N GLU A 202 -19.27 21.81 1.27
CA GLU A 202 -18.92 21.54 2.65
C GLU A 202 -19.88 20.49 3.20
N ASP A 203 -19.46 19.22 3.16
CA ASP A 203 -19.97 18.22 4.08
C ASP A 203 -19.39 18.64 5.44
N GLU A 204 -20.08 19.59 6.09
CA GLU A 204 -19.69 20.24 7.33
C GLU A 204 -19.40 19.14 8.36
N GLY A 205 -18.12 18.83 8.51
CA GLY A 205 -17.65 18.02 9.61
C GLY A 205 -18.15 18.62 10.92
N PRO A 206 -18.29 17.80 11.98
CA PRO A 206 -18.87 18.24 13.23
C PRO A 206 -18.13 19.48 13.73
N SER A 207 -18.89 20.55 13.96
CA SER A 207 -18.34 21.85 14.31
C SER A 207 -17.51 21.77 15.60
N ALA A 208 -16.68 22.78 15.85
CA ALA A 208 -15.89 22.86 17.08
C ALA A 208 -16.76 22.73 18.35
N ALA A 209 -17.95 23.33 18.32
CA ALA A 209 -18.93 23.25 19.41
C ALA A 209 -19.46 21.82 19.61
N GLU A 210 -19.80 21.11 18.54
CA GLU A 210 -20.29 19.73 18.61
C GLU A 210 -19.22 18.76 19.14
N LEU A 211 -17.97 18.92 18.73
CA LEU A 211 -16.86 18.11 19.25
C LEU A 211 -16.61 18.36 20.75
N ALA A 212 -16.77 19.61 21.20
CA ALA A 212 -16.68 19.96 22.62
C ALA A 212 -17.84 19.33 23.42
N GLU A 213 -19.07 19.41 22.92
CA GLU A 213 -20.24 18.79 23.55
C GLU A 213 -20.10 17.26 23.64
N LEU A 214 -19.60 16.61 22.59
CA LEU A 214 -19.35 15.16 22.58
C LEU A 214 -18.26 14.76 23.59
N ALA A 215 -17.25 15.60 23.80
CA ALA A 215 -16.23 15.38 24.80
C ALA A 215 -16.81 15.47 26.22
N GLU A 216 -17.57 16.52 26.53
CA GLU A 216 -18.23 16.72 27.83
C GLU A 216 -19.23 15.60 28.14
N LYS A 217 -20.04 15.22 27.14
CA LYS A 217 -20.99 14.10 27.22
C LYS A 217 -20.29 12.75 27.45
N SER A 218 -19.06 12.61 26.98
CA SER A 218 -18.25 11.41 27.23
C SER A 218 -17.65 11.42 28.64
N LEU A 219 -17.24 12.58 29.16
CA LEU A 219 -16.77 12.75 30.54
C LEU A 219 -17.87 12.48 31.56
N SER A 220 -19.08 13.05 31.37
CA SER A 220 -20.22 12.84 32.27
C SER A 220 -20.67 11.39 32.35
N ARG A 221 -20.39 10.58 31.31
CA ARG A 221 -20.64 9.14 31.26
C ARG A 221 -19.47 8.29 31.79
N GLY A 222 -18.43 8.91 32.34
CA GLY A 222 -17.22 8.22 32.82
C GLY A 222 -16.33 7.63 31.71
N ARG A 223 -16.57 7.98 30.44
CA ARG A 223 -15.83 7.45 29.28
C ARG A 223 -14.63 8.34 28.93
N ARG A 224 -13.68 8.45 29.86
CA ARG A 224 -12.48 9.31 29.71
C ARG A 224 -11.69 9.08 28.40
N PRO A 225 -11.46 7.84 27.91
CA PRO A 225 -10.74 7.64 26.65
C PRO A 225 -11.47 8.17 25.41
N ALA A 226 -12.81 8.15 25.43
CA ALA A 226 -13.62 8.70 24.34
C ALA A 226 -13.56 10.23 24.35
N ALA A 227 -13.66 10.84 25.54
CA ALA A 227 -13.51 12.29 25.70
C ALA A 227 -12.16 12.79 25.18
N ILE A 228 -11.06 12.13 25.54
CA ILE A 228 -9.71 12.48 25.07
C ILE A 228 -9.62 12.42 23.53
N ARG A 229 -10.28 11.44 22.90
CA ARG A 229 -10.31 11.33 21.43
C ARG A 229 -11.04 12.51 20.79
N HIS A 230 -12.18 12.92 21.35
CA HIS A 230 -12.93 14.09 20.88
C HIS A 230 -12.16 15.39 21.08
N LEU A 231 -11.51 15.58 22.25
CA LEU A 231 -10.67 16.75 22.53
C LEU A 231 -9.43 16.81 21.62
N ARG A 232 -8.77 15.68 21.35
CA ARG A 232 -7.65 15.63 20.39
C ARG A 232 -8.09 16.03 18.99
N ARG A 233 -9.25 15.52 18.55
CA ARG A 233 -9.83 15.88 17.25
C ARG A 233 -10.20 17.36 17.19
N LEU A 234 -10.77 17.91 18.26
CA LEU A 234 -11.08 19.34 18.39
C LEU A 234 -9.83 20.20 18.24
N VAL A 235 -8.75 19.86 18.97
CA VAL A 235 -7.47 20.61 18.90
C VAL A 235 -6.80 20.47 17.53
N SER A 236 -6.83 19.28 16.91
CA SER A 236 -6.21 19.07 15.60
C SER A 236 -6.95 19.76 14.45
N THR A 237 -8.27 19.78 14.51
CA THR A 237 -9.12 20.32 13.42
C THR A 237 -9.40 21.81 13.60
N TYR A 238 -9.52 22.29 14.85
CA TYR A 238 -9.87 23.69 15.15
C TYR A 238 -8.90 24.32 16.18
N PRO A 239 -7.59 24.41 15.88
CA PRO A 239 -6.57 24.83 16.84
C PRO A 239 -6.72 26.27 17.36
N ARG A 240 -7.43 27.12 16.63
CA ARG A 240 -7.69 28.53 17.00
C ARG A 240 -9.06 28.77 17.64
N SER A 241 -9.86 27.71 17.84
CA SER A 241 -11.16 27.82 18.50
C SER A 241 -11.00 28.04 20.01
N THR A 242 -11.92 28.79 20.61
CA THR A 242 -11.93 29.02 22.06
C THR A 242 -12.15 27.72 22.86
N GLU A 243 -12.86 26.78 22.24
CA GLU A 243 -13.22 25.45 22.70
C GLU A 243 -11.99 24.54 22.75
N ALA A 244 -11.12 24.59 21.74
CA ALA A 244 -9.83 23.89 21.76
C ALA A 244 -8.92 24.41 22.88
N GLY A 245 -8.91 25.73 23.11
CA GLY A 245 -8.17 26.35 24.21
C GLY A 245 -8.61 25.85 25.59
N ARG A 246 -9.93 25.73 25.81
CA ARG A 246 -10.49 25.13 27.04
C ARG A 246 -10.19 23.64 27.14
N GLY A 247 -10.36 22.89 26.04
CA GLY A 247 -10.11 21.46 25.99
C GLY A 247 -8.66 21.07 26.30
N LEU A 248 -7.69 21.93 26.00
CA LEU A 248 -6.29 21.73 26.37
C LEU A 248 -6.05 21.85 27.88
N LEU A 249 -6.78 22.73 28.58
CA LEU A 249 -6.69 22.86 30.04
C LEU A 249 -7.25 21.63 30.75
N ASP A 250 -8.29 20.99 30.19
CA ASP A 250 -8.88 19.77 30.74
C ASP A 250 -8.04 18.50 30.48
N LEU A 251 -7.05 18.58 29.57
CA LEU A 251 -6.15 17.48 29.22
C LEU A 251 -4.84 17.47 30.02
N GLY A 252 -4.47 18.60 30.64
CA GLY A 252 -3.26 18.75 31.47
C GLY A 252 -3.51 18.39 32.93
#